data_AF-A0A9W4SZZ8-F1
#
_entry.id   AF-A0A9W4SZZ8-F1
#
_cell.length_a   1.000
_cell.length_b   1.000
_cell.length_c   1.000
_cell.angle_alpha   90.00
_cell.angle_beta   90.00
_cell.angle_gamma   90.00
#
_symmetry.space_group_name_H-M   'P 1'
#
loop_
_entity.id
_entity.type
_entity.pdbx_description
1 polymer ?
#
loop_
_entity_poly.entity_id
_entity_poly.type
_entity_poly.pdbx_seq_one_letter_code
_entity_poly.pdbx_strand_id
1 'polypeptide(L)'
;MEFLEFLDRYLKHFPEATPEQVNKAFQISKSNEFDKKQKLNPLFESIYNIVKSQKDQLLEMQQDQQKNNVIEHNEELAVIEKKILYVRKSYKNLYDQLKKKSGCGLKKFLITGTSGIGKSCFLVYVLMQLLCEDVVVIFQPLDACGTYNDFEFLLNLTTTWYLADGKTSPELVYETTVVSLSLNGIAKKDFQEFDKRHPIQYYMDP
;
A
#
# COMPACT_ATOMS: atom_id res chain seq x y z
N MET A 1 14.55 29.20 -4.30
CA MET A 1 14.15 28.88 -2.92
C MET A 1 13.45 27.52 -2.87
N GLU A 2 12.46 27.27 -3.73
CA GLU A 2 11.73 25.97 -3.84
C GLU A 2 12.60 24.72 -4.00
N PHE A 3 13.69 24.77 -4.79
CA PHE A 3 14.54 23.60 -5.00
C PHE A 3 15.25 23.16 -3.72
N LEU A 4 15.71 24.10 -2.90
CA LEU A 4 16.44 23.79 -1.67
C LEU A 4 15.50 23.23 -0.60
N GLU A 5 14.27 23.75 -0.50
CA GLU A 5 13.24 23.20 0.38
C GLU A 5 12.77 21.82 -0.08
N PHE A 6 12.58 21.64 -1.40
CA PHE A 6 12.29 20.33 -1.97
C PHE A 6 13.42 19.35 -1.70
N LEU A 7 14.67 19.74 -1.97
CA LEU A 7 15.88 18.94 -1.75
C LEU A 7 15.99 18.50 -0.29
N ASP A 8 15.83 19.42 0.66
CA ASP A 8 15.94 19.12 2.09
C ASP A 8 14.84 18.14 2.55
N ARG A 9 13.60 18.36 2.08
CA ARG A 9 12.48 17.46 2.37
C ARG A 9 12.64 16.10 1.67
N TYR A 10 13.17 16.08 0.45
CA TYR A 10 13.37 14.87 -0.35
C TYR A 10 14.47 14.00 0.24
N LEU A 11 15.64 14.59 0.52
CA LEU A 11 16.77 13.88 1.13
C LEU A 11 16.48 13.45 2.56
N LYS A 12 15.59 14.14 3.28
CA LYS A 12 15.10 13.67 4.58
C LYS A 12 14.36 12.33 4.48
N HIS A 13 13.65 12.07 3.38
CA HIS A 13 12.89 10.82 3.18
C HIS A 13 13.66 9.80 2.32
N PHE A 14 14.60 10.27 1.50
CA PHE A 14 15.41 9.47 0.58
C PHE A 14 16.89 9.87 0.67
N PRO A 15 17.57 9.56 1.79
CA PRO A 15 18.98 9.94 1.98
C PRO A 15 19.91 9.27 0.96
N GLU A 16 19.50 8.15 0.37
CA GLU A 16 20.21 7.43 -0.69
C GLU A 16 20.04 8.02 -2.09
N ALA A 17 19.20 9.05 -2.27
CA ALA A 17 18.91 9.59 -3.59
C ALA A 17 20.12 10.36 -4.16
N THR A 18 20.51 10.02 -5.39
CA THR A 18 21.56 10.72 -6.13
C THR A 18 21.09 12.11 -6.59
N PRO A 19 22.00 13.07 -6.80
CA PRO A 19 21.64 14.41 -7.26
C PRO A 19 20.83 14.42 -8.56
N GLU A 20 21.12 13.50 -9.48
CA GLU A 20 20.40 13.33 -10.76
C GLU A 20 18.95 12.90 -10.53
N GLN A 21 18.74 12.02 -9.55
CA GLN A 21 17.42 11.52 -9.20
C GLN A 21 16.58 12.58 -8.48
N VAL A 22 17.19 13.35 -7.58
CA VAL A 22 16.51 14.49 -6.95
C VAL A 22 16.14 15.54 -7.99
N ASN A 23 17.04 15.82 -8.94
CA ASN A 23 16.75 16.74 -10.03
C ASN A 23 15.63 16.19 -10.93
N LYS A 24 15.63 14.89 -11.28
CA LYS A 24 14.55 14.28 -12.07
C LYS A 24 13.20 14.33 -11.32
N ALA A 25 13.17 14.05 -10.02
CA ALA A 25 11.96 14.15 -9.20
C ALA A 25 11.46 15.61 -9.09
N PHE A 26 12.38 16.57 -9.00
CA PHE A 26 12.06 18.00 -9.03
C PHE A 26 11.58 18.45 -10.42
N GLN A 27 12.15 17.92 -11.50
CA GLN A 27 11.68 18.22 -12.85
C GLN A 27 10.30 17.62 -13.08
N ILE A 28 10.03 16.38 -12.64
CA ILE A 28 8.69 15.77 -12.70
C ILE A 28 7.67 16.60 -11.91
N SER A 29 8.06 17.13 -10.73
CA SER A 29 7.19 18.00 -9.97
C SER A 29 6.93 19.35 -10.64
N LYS A 30 7.80 19.79 -11.55
CA LYS A 30 7.69 21.06 -12.31
C LYS A 30 7.16 20.96 -13.74
N SER A 31 7.47 19.88 -14.47
CA SER A 31 7.11 19.66 -15.88
C SER A 31 5.67 19.19 -16.04
N ASN A 32 5.10 18.73 -14.95
CA ASN A 32 3.71 18.46 -14.85
C ASN A 32 2.93 19.78 -14.87
N GLU A 33 1.95 19.85 -15.76
CA GLU A 33 0.85 20.82 -15.84
C GLU A 33 -0.07 20.69 -14.59
N PHE A 34 0.54 20.59 -13.41
CA PHE A 34 0.00 20.29 -12.09
C PHE A 34 -0.31 21.57 -11.28
N ASP A 35 -0.29 22.73 -11.95
CA ASP A 35 -0.68 24.04 -11.39
C ASP A 35 -2.20 24.24 -11.29
N LYS A 36 -3.00 23.22 -11.58
CA LYS A 36 -4.38 23.14 -11.11
C LYS A 36 -4.45 22.09 -10.03
N LYS A 37 -4.40 22.54 -8.76
CA LYS A 37 -4.88 21.82 -7.57
C LYS A 37 -5.04 20.33 -7.83
N GLN A 38 -3.98 19.54 -7.68
CA GLN A 38 -4.17 18.12 -7.41
C GLN A 38 -4.99 18.04 -6.13
N LYS A 39 -6.31 18.06 -6.26
CA LYS A 39 -7.13 17.24 -5.39
C LYS A 39 -6.53 15.87 -5.57
N LEU A 40 -5.92 15.33 -4.51
CA LEU A 40 -5.88 13.88 -4.38
C LEU A 40 -7.26 13.39 -4.82
N ASN A 41 -7.33 12.26 -5.53
CA ASN A 41 -8.61 11.61 -5.67
C ASN A 41 -9.22 11.59 -4.25
N PRO A 42 -10.41 12.19 -4.02
CA PRO A 42 -10.90 12.49 -2.68
C PRO A 42 -10.91 11.23 -1.78
N LEU A 43 -10.99 10.06 -2.40
CA LEU A 43 -10.91 8.76 -1.76
C LEU A 43 -9.53 8.38 -1.18
N PHE A 44 -8.41 8.88 -1.73
CA PHE A 44 -7.08 8.70 -1.14
C PHE A 44 -6.74 9.81 -0.15
N GLU A 45 -7.32 11.00 -0.32
CA GLU A 45 -7.27 12.07 0.68
C GLU A 45 -7.94 11.63 1.99
N SER A 46 -9.07 10.91 1.88
CA SER A 46 -9.75 10.31 3.02
C SER A 46 -8.86 9.31 3.78
N ILE A 47 -8.11 8.45 3.07
CA ILE A 47 -7.15 7.51 3.69
C ILE A 47 -6.05 8.26 4.44
N TYR A 48 -5.47 9.30 3.82
CA TYR A 48 -4.44 10.11 4.47
C TYR A 48 -4.98 10.83 5.72
N ASN A 49 -6.19 11.38 5.65
CA ASN A 49 -6.85 12.03 6.79
C ASN A 49 -7.14 11.05 7.93
N ILE A 50 -7.51 9.81 7.63
CA ILE A 50 -7.67 8.74 8.63
C ILE A 50 -6.34 8.44 9.30
N VAL A 51 -5.29 8.21 8.52
CA VAL A 51 -3.96 7.92 9.07
C VAL A 51 -3.48 9.07 9.96
N LYS A 52 -3.70 10.32 9.55
CA LYS A 52 -3.32 11.49 10.32
C LYS A 52 -4.12 11.66 11.62
N SER A 53 -5.42 11.38 11.60
CA SER A 53 -6.32 11.58 12.75
C SER A 53 -6.36 10.41 13.73
N GLN A 54 -6.12 9.19 13.25
CA GLN A 54 -6.24 7.94 14.01
C GLN A 54 -4.89 7.20 14.12
N LYS A 55 -3.75 7.87 13.92
CA LYS A 55 -2.40 7.26 13.92
C LYS A 55 -2.17 6.37 15.14
N ASP A 56 -2.41 6.90 16.34
CA ASP A 56 -2.19 6.17 17.61
C ASP A 56 -3.09 4.94 17.72
N GLN A 57 -4.37 5.09 17.36
CA GLN A 57 -5.31 3.98 17.35
C GLN A 57 -4.88 2.88 16.37
N LEU A 58 -4.45 3.25 15.15
CA LEU A 58 -4.00 2.29 14.13
C LEU A 58 -2.75 1.53 14.56
N LEU A 59 -1.85 2.18 15.32
CA LEU A 59 -0.66 1.56 15.90
C LEU A 59 -1.04 0.63 17.08
N GLU A 60 -1.95 1.03 17.95
CA GLU A 60 -2.47 0.16 19.03
C GLU A 60 -3.21 -1.06 18.47
N MET A 61 -3.95 -0.90 17.37
CA MET A 61 -4.64 -2.00 16.70
C MET A 61 -3.70 -3.11 16.24
N GLN A 62 -2.44 -2.81 15.91
CA GLN A 62 -1.43 -3.82 15.57
C GLN A 62 -0.97 -4.63 16.78
N GLN A 63 -0.92 -4.00 17.96
CA GLN A 63 -0.46 -4.64 19.19
C GLN A 63 -1.47 -5.67 19.70
N ASP A 64 -2.78 -5.40 19.53
CA ASP A 64 -3.84 -6.36 19.88
C ASP A 64 -4.13 -7.35 18.74
N GLN A 65 -3.29 -8.35 18.58
CA GLN A 65 -3.42 -9.42 17.57
C GLN A 65 -4.71 -10.26 17.71
N GLN A 66 -5.35 -10.23 18.88
CA GLN A 66 -6.44 -11.15 19.23
C GLN A 66 -7.83 -10.58 18.98
N LYS A 67 -7.96 -9.29 18.62
CA LYS A 67 -9.28 -8.66 18.41
C LYS A 67 -9.50 -8.21 16.97
N ASN A 68 -10.73 -8.39 16.49
CA ASN A 68 -11.18 -7.74 15.27
C ASN A 68 -11.48 -6.28 15.56
N ASN A 69 -11.02 -5.39 14.69
CA ASN A 69 -11.17 -3.95 14.87
C ASN A 69 -11.98 -3.34 13.73
N VAL A 70 -12.51 -2.16 13.98
CA VAL A 70 -13.30 -1.40 13.01
C VAL A 70 -12.65 -0.03 12.89
N ILE A 71 -12.31 0.35 11.66
CA ILE A 71 -11.89 1.71 11.32
C ILE A 71 -13.09 2.37 10.67
N GLU A 72 -13.65 3.38 11.33
CA GLU A 72 -14.77 4.16 10.83
C GLU A 72 -14.30 5.53 10.36
N HIS A 73 -14.88 6.01 9.27
CA HIS A 73 -14.61 7.33 8.73
C HIS A 73 -15.88 7.95 8.11
N ASN A 74 -15.93 9.27 8.05
CA ASN A 74 -17.10 10.01 7.55
C ASN A 74 -17.25 9.92 6.02
N GLU A 75 -16.11 9.76 5.33
CA GLU A 75 -15.98 9.63 3.88
C GLU A 75 -15.64 8.20 3.48
N GLU A 76 -15.91 7.83 2.23
CA GLU A 76 -15.61 6.52 1.68
C GLU A 76 -14.10 6.31 1.49
N LEU A 77 -13.65 5.09 1.77
CA LEU A 77 -12.29 4.64 1.53
C LEU A 77 -12.08 4.30 0.05
N ALA A 78 -10.96 4.76 -0.53
CA ALA A 78 -10.56 4.32 -1.87
C ALA A 78 -10.55 2.79 -1.99
N VAL A 79 -10.89 2.30 -3.18
CA VAL A 79 -10.91 0.88 -3.56
C VAL A 79 -12.05 0.06 -2.93
N ILE A 80 -12.52 0.42 -1.74
CA ILE A 80 -13.58 -0.31 -1.03
C ILE A 80 -14.94 0.38 -1.19
N GLU A 81 -14.95 1.70 -1.43
CA GLU A 81 -16.16 2.54 -1.53
C GLU A 81 -17.07 2.38 -0.29
N LYS A 82 -16.44 2.18 0.87
CA LYS A 82 -17.10 2.01 2.16
C LYS A 82 -16.51 2.95 3.19
N LYS A 83 -17.36 3.43 4.08
CA LYS A 83 -17.02 4.27 5.23
C LYS A 83 -16.37 3.51 6.38
N ILE A 84 -16.45 2.18 6.33
CA ILE A 84 -16.03 1.29 7.41
C ILE A 84 -15.10 0.22 6.85
N LEU A 85 -13.92 0.09 7.44
CA LEU A 85 -12.98 -1.00 7.20
C LEU A 85 -12.97 -1.95 8.40
N TYR A 86 -13.42 -3.19 8.16
CA TYR A 86 -13.38 -4.26 9.15
C TYR A 86 -12.00 -4.94 9.12
N VAL A 87 -11.17 -4.65 10.12
CA VAL A 87 -9.84 -5.21 10.29
C VAL A 87 -9.94 -6.57 10.99
N ARG A 88 -9.77 -7.63 10.20
CA ARG A 88 -9.79 -9.02 10.69
C ARG A 88 -8.48 -9.37 11.38
N LYS A 89 -8.50 -10.29 12.36
CA LYS A 89 -7.25 -10.87 12.94
C LYS A 89 -6.29 -11.36 11.85
N SER A 90 -6.82 -11.95 10.78
CA SER A 90 -6.02 -12.42 9.64
C SER A 90 -5.29 -11.31 8.89
N TYR A 91 -5.74 -10.06 8.92
CA TYR A 91 -5.00 -8.94 8.35
C TYR A 91 -3.73 -8.63 9.14
N LYS A 92 -3.84 -8.60 10.47
CA LYS A 92 -2.71 -8.36 11.37
C LYS A 92 -1.65 -9.44 11.20
N ASN A 93 -2.07 -10.70 11.27
CA ASN A 93 -1.19 -11.85 11.09
C ASN A 93 -0.50 -11.89 9.71
N LEU A 94 -1.21 -11.50 8.65
CA LEU A 94 -0.60 -11.41 7.31
C LEU A 94 0.38 -10.25 7.23
N TYR A 95 0.04 -9.09 7.80
CA TYR A 95 0.90 -7.92 7.80
C TYR A 95 2.22 -8.18 8.54
N ASP A 96 2.17 -8.82 9.71
CA ASP A 96 3.38 -9.20 10.45
C ASP A 96 4.28 -10.17 9.68
N GLN A 97 3.68 -11.17 9.04
CA GLN A 97 4.44 -12.10 8.18
C GLN A 97 5.09 -11.36 7.02
N LEU A 98 4.38 -10.40 6.43
CA LEU A 98 4.87 -9.59 5.34
C LEU A 98 6.06 -8.73 5.80
N LYS A 99 5.93 -8.00 6.90
CA LYS A 99 7.01 -7.18 7.50
C LYS A 99 8.22 -8.01 7.88
N LYS A 100 8.02 -9.15 8.56
CA LYS A 100 9.10 -10.06 8.95
C LYS A 100 9.88 -10.55 7.73
N LYS A 101 9.17 -11.01 6.70
CA LYS A 101 9.78 -11.52 5.47
C LYS A 101 10.47 -10.42 4.66
N SER A 102 9.88 -9.22 4.63
CA SER A 102 10.51 -8.03 4.06
C SER A 102 11.83 -7.70 4.76
N GLY A 103 11.86 -7.74 6.09
CA GLY A 103 13.09 -7.61 6.88
C GLY A 103 14.14 -8.71 6.63
N CYS A 104 13.72 -9.90 6.20
CA CYS A 104 14.62 -10.98 5.78
C CYS A 104 15.06 -10.87 4.30
N GLY A 105 14.73 -9.78 3.61
CA GLY A 105 15.13 -9.52 2.22
C GLY A 105 14.16 -10.05 1.16
N LEU A 106 13.01 -10.61 1.53
CA LEU A 106 11.97 -10.98 0.55
C LEU A 106 11.20 -9.73 0.14
N LYS A 107 11.16 -9.45 -1.16
CA LYS A 107 10.60 -8.20 -1.66
C LYS A 107 9.28 -8.35 -2.41
N LYS A 108 8.86 -9.57 -2.75
CA LYS A 108 7.76 -9.81 -3.69
C LYS A 108 6.71 -10.72 -3.07
N PHE A 109 5.57 -10.12 -2.77
CA PHE A 109 4.47 -10.75 -2.06
C PHE A 109 3.23 -10.77 -2.95
N LEU A 110 2.58 -11.92 -2.98
CA LEU A 110 1.35 -12.10 -3.70
C LEU A 110 0.27 -12.61 -2.75
N ILE A 111 -0.83 -11.88 -2.63
CA ILE A 111 -2.00 -12.24 -1.83
C ILE A 111 -3.05 -12.84 -2.76
N THR A 112 -3.31 -14.13 -2.59
CA THR A 112 -4.35 -14.86 -3.32
C THR A 112 -5.51 -15.23 -2.41
N GLY A 113 -6.61 -15.65 -3.02
CA GLY A 113 -7.78 -16.14 -2.30
C GLY A 113 -9.07 -15.94 -3.09
N THR A 114 -10.17 -16.44 -2.53
CA THR A 114 -11.48 -16.40 -3.18
C THR A 114 -11.97 -14.96 -3.46
N SER A 115 -12.81 -14.78 -4.47
CA SER A 115 -13.43 -13.48 -4.73
C SER A 115 -14.27 -13.05 -3.52
N GLY A 116 -14.31 -11.75 -3.22
CA GLY A 116 -15.04 -11.23 -2.06
C GLY A 116 -14.40 -11.50 -0.69
N ILE A 117 -13.28 -12.23 -0.62
CA ILE A 117 -12.62 -12.56 0.65
C ILE A 117 -11.99 -11.36 1.37
N GLY A 118 -11.93 -10.20 0.70
CA GLY A 118 -11.41 -8.94 1.23
C GLY A 118 -9.88 -8.81 1.07
N LYS A 119 -9.36 -8.97 -0.14
CA LYS A 119 -7.94 -8.74 -0.47
C LYS A 119 -7.65 -7.26 -0.72
N SER A 120 -8.50 -6.59 -1.49
CA SER A 120 -8.44 -5.13 -1.66
C SER A 120 -8.51 -4.40 -0.31
N CYS A 121 -9.42 -4.84 0.57
CA CYS A 121 -9.48 -4.31 1.94
C CYS A 121 -8.21 -4.56 2.76
N PHE A 122 -7.52 -5.68 2.52
CA PHE A 122 -6.22 -5.93 3.15
C PHE A 122 -5.14 -5.00 2.59
N LEU A 123 -5.10 -4.74 1.28
CA LEU A 123 -4.16 -3.78 0.71
C LEU A 123 -4.37 -2.36 1.24
N VAL A 124 -5.62 -1.92 1.41
CA VAL A 124 -5.91 -0.61 2.04
C VAL A 124 -5.43 -0.60 3.49
N TYR A 125 -5.61 -1.70 4.22
CA TYR A 125 -5.06 -1.83 5.57
C TYR A 125 -3.52 -1.75 5.59
N VAL A 126 -2.83 -2.45 4.67
CA VAL A 126 -1.37 -2.37 4.51
C VAL A 126 -0.93 -0.94 4.21
N LEU A 127 -1.63 -0.25 3.30
CA LEU A 127 -1.38 1.15 2.98
C LEU A 127 -1.46 2.04 4.23
N MET A 128 -2.55 1.95 5.00
CA MET A 128 -2.72 2.74 6.22
C MET A 128 -1.59 2.51 7.23
N GLN A 129 -1.16 1.25 7.39
CA GLN A 129 -0.10 0.88 8.33
C GLN A 129 1.27 1.41 7.88
N LEU A 130 1.61 1.28 6.60
CA LEU A 130 2.85 1.85 6.04
C LEU A 130 2.87 3.38 6.14
N LEU A 131 1.74 4.05 5.92
CA LEU A 131 1.64 5.50 6.10
C LEU A 131 1.80 5.92 7.57
N CYS A 132 1.36 5.09 8.54
CA CYS A 132 1.64 5.35 9.96
C CYS A 132 3.14 5.26 10.28
N GLU A 133 3.89 4.44 9.55
CA GLU A 133 5.35 4.32 9.65
C GLU A 133 6.10 5.38 8.83
N ASP A 134 5.38 6.33 8.23
CA ASP A 134 5.94 7.38 7.36
C ASP A 134 6.72 6.80 6.15
N VAL A 135 6.31 5.63 5.68
CA VAL A 135 6.89 4.92 4.52
C VAL A 135 6.28 5.44 3.22
N VAL A 136 7.12 5.53 2.17
CA VAL A 136 6.67 5.94 0.84
C VAL A 136 6.00 4.77 0.14
N VAL A 137 4.75 5.00 -0.29
CA VAL A 137 3.93 3.98 -0.93
C VAL A 137 3.44 4.48 -2.28
N ILE A 138 3.63 3.66 -3.30
CA ILE A 138 2.96 3.79 -4.59
C ILE A 138 1.81 2.80 -4.60
N PHE A 139 0.58 3.31 -4.68
CA PHE A 139 -0.62 2.49 -4.72
C PHE A 139 -1.23 2.52 -6.13
N GLN A 140 -1.31 1.35 -6.76
CA GLN A 140 -1.94 1.17 -8.07
C GLN A 140 -3.29 0.44 -7.91
N PRO A 141 -4.43 1.15 -8.01
CA PRO A 141 -5.74 0.52 -8.06
C PRO A 141 -5.98 -0.20 -9.40
N LEU A 142 -7.00 -1.07 -9.43
CA LEU A 142 -7.36 -1.91 -10.59
C LEU A 142 -7.47 -1.10 -11.90
N ASP A 143 -8.11 0.06 -11.85
CA ASP A 143 -8.45 0.89 -13.02
C ASP A 143 -7.47 2.06 -13.27
N ALA A 144 -6.28 2.06 -12.63
CA ALA A 144 -5.31 3.12 -12.87
C ALA A 144 -4.60 2.97 -14.23
N CYS A 145 -4.74 3.99 -15.08
CA CYS A 145 -4.12 4.10 -16.40
C CYS A 145 -2.67 4.64 -16.40
N GLY A 146 -2.01 4.73 -15.24
CA GLY A 146 -0.62 5.21 -15.13
C GLY A 146 0.37 4.15 -15.57
N THR A 147 1.43 4.57 -16.26
CA THR A 147 2.52 3.66 -16.69
C THR A 147 3.66 3.68 -15.69
N TYR A 148 4.27 2.51 -15.47
CA TYR A 148 5.43 2.29 -14.61
C TYR A 148 6.53 3.37 -14.74
N ASN A 149 6.77 3.82 -15.98
CA ASN A 149 7.81 4.77 -16.33
C ASN A 149 7.69 6.13 -15.63
N ASP A 150 6.47 6.53 -15.25
CA ASP A 150 6.21 7.83 -14.62
C ASP A 150 6.80 7.89 -13.19
N PHE A 151 7.00 6.73 -12.56
CA PHE A 151 7.50 6.60 -11.18
C PHE A 151 8.72 5.68 -11.06
N GLU A 152 9.36 5.31 -12.17
CA GLU A 152 10.50 4.39 -12.23
C GLU A 152 11.59 4.75 -11.21
N PHE A 153 11.84 6.04 -11.00
CA PHE A 153 12.82 6.46 -9.99
C PHE A 153 12.41 6.05 -8.57
N LEU A 154 11.18 6.35 -8.17
CA LEU A 154 10.68 6.04 -6.84
C LEU A 154 10.58 4.53 -6.62
N LEU A 155 10.26 3.78 -7.67
CA LEU A 155 10.21 2.31 -7.64
C LEU A 155 11.62 1.73 -7.47
N ASN A 156 12.67 2.35 -7.99
CA ASN A 156 14.03 1.85 -7.78
C ASN A 156 14.58 2.05 -6.36
N LEU A 157 13.86 2.73 -5.47
CA LEU A 157 14.27 2.93 -4.09
C LEU A 157 13.89 1.73 -3.22
N THR A 158 14.85 1.21 -2.47
CA THR A 158 14.64 0.03 -1.59
C THR A 158 13.69 0.29 -0.43
N THR A 159 13.45 1.57 -0.13
CA THR A 159 12.57 2.08 0.92
C THR A 159 11.11 2.23 0.45
N THR A 160 10.86 2.20 -0.86
CA THR A 160 9.53 2.34 -1.43
C THR A 160 8.74 1.03 -1.32
N TRP A 161 7.43 1.16 -1.13
CA TRP A 161 6.49 0.06 -1.20
C TRP A 161 5.56 0.23 -2.38
N TYR A 162 5.37 -0.85 -3.14
CA TYR A 162 4.47 -0.86 -4.28
C TYR A 162 3.29 -1.78 -4.02
N LEU A 163 2.10 -1.21 -3.88
CA LEU A 163 0.86 -1.93 -3.60
C LEU A 163 0.00 -1.94 -4.87
N ALA A 164 -0.24 -3.11 -5.45
CA ALA A 164 -1.02 -3.25 -6.68
C ALA A 164 -2.27 -4.11 -6.46
N ASP A 165 -3.46 -3.52 -6.67
CA ASP A 165 -4.72 -4.25 -6.57
C ASP A 165 -5.20 -4.78 -7.92
N GLY A 166 -5.52 -6.08 -7.97
CA GLY A 166 -6.13 -6.72 -9.13
C GLY A 166 -5.23 -6.88 -10.36
N LYS A 167 -3.91 -6.68 -10.22
CA LYS A 167 -2.94 -6.84 -11.32
C LYS A 167 -2.53 -8.28 -11.54
N THR A 168 -3.02 -8.90 -12.61
CA THR A 168 -2.72 -10.29 -13.03
C THR A 168 -1.30 -10.54 -13.50
N SER A 169 -0.59 -9.49 -13.94
CA SER A 169 0.83 -9.56 -14.29
C SER A 169 1.54 -8.31 -13.73
N PRO A 170 1.87 -8.29 -12.43
CA PRO A 170 2.67 -7.22 -11.87
C PRO A 170 4.04 -7.17 -12.57
N GLU A 171 4.54 -5.95 -12.77
CA GLU A 171 5.90 -5.75 -13.24
C GLU A 171 6.89 -6.21 -12.15
N LEU A 172 8.07 -6.67 -12.58
CA LEU A 172 9.12 -7.13 -11.68
C LEU A 172 9.98 -5.94 -11.30
N VAL A 173 9.93 -5.62 -10.02
CA VAL A 173 10.48 -4.38 -9.48
C VAL A 173 11.52 -4.64 -8.40
N TYR A 174 12.38 -3.66 -8.11
CA TYR A 174 13.44 -3.76 -7.09
C TYR A 174 12.94 -3.46 -5.68
N GLU A 175 11.80 -2.77 -5.54
CA GLU A 175 11.20 -2.41 -4.25
C GLU A 175 10.42 -3.53 -3.58
N THR A 176 9.85 -3.25 -2.40
CA THR A 176 8.93 -4.18 -1.73
C THR A 176 7.56 -4.10 -2.40
N THR A 177 7.27 -5.08 -3.23
CA THR A 177 6.04 -5.19 -4.01
C THR A 177 5.05 -6.14 -3.36
N VAL A 178 3.82 -5.68 -3.16
CA VAL A 178 2.70 -6.45 -2.62
C VAL A 178 1.53 -6.38 -3.59
N VAL A 179 1.06 -7.55 -4.05
CA VAL A 179 0.04 -7.65 -5.10
C VAL A 179 -1.17 -8.42 -4.59
N SER A 180 -2.38 -7.92 -4.84
CA SER A 180 -3.64 -8.61 -4.55
C SER A 180 -4.21 -9.21 -5.83
N LEU A 181 -4.45 -10.52 -5.85
CA LEU A 181 -5.04 -11.25 -6.98
C LEU A 181 -6.36 -11.92 -6.62
N SER A 182 -7.35 -11.82 -7.51
CA SER A 182 -8.52 -12.69 -7.47
C SER A 182 -8.17 -14.11 -7.94
N LEU A 183 -9.05 -15.09 -7.66
CA LEU A 183 -8.91 -16.55 -7.86
C LEU A 183 -8.27 -17.01 -9.19
N ASN A 184 -8.26 -16.16 -10.21
CA ASN A 184 -7.80 -16.47 -11.55
C ASN A 184 -6.42 -15.85 -11.89
N GLY A 185 -5.79 -15.17 -10.94
CA GLY A 185 -4.47 -14.57 -11.14
C GLY A 185 -3.36 -15.60 -10.98
N ILE A 186 -2.66 -15.91 -12.06
CA ILE A 186 -1.48 -16.80 -12.03
C ILE A 186 -0.26 -15.96 -11.65
N ALA A 187 0.37 -16.30 -10.52
CA ALA A 187 1.63 -15.72 -10.11
C ALA A 187 2.74 -16.01 -11.13
N LYS A 188 3.58 -15.01 -11.45
CA LYS A 188 4.90 -15.30 -12.01
C LYS A 188 5.77 -15.97 -10.94
N LYS A 189 6.73 -16.81 -11.34
CA LYS A 189 7.56 -17.67 -10.47
C LYS A 189 8.31 -16.94 -9.33
N ASP A 190 8.44 -15.62 -9.40
CA ASP A 190 9.26 -14.82 -8.48
C ASP A 190 8.48 -14.17 -7.33
N PHE A 191 7.18 -14.47 -7.19
CA PHE A 191 6.35 -13.96 -6.10
C PHE A 191 6.08 -15.04 -5.05
N GLN A 192 6.18 -14.67 -3.77
CA GLN A 192 5.76 -15.56 -2.69
C GLN A 192 4.24 -15.44 -2.48
N GLU A 193 3.53 -16.56 -2.66
CA GLU A 193 2.08 -16.63 -2.51
C GLU A 193 1.65 -16.76 -1.03
N PHE A 194 0.65 -15.96 -0.66
CA PHE A 194 -0.04 -15.98 0.62
C PHE A 194 -1.52 -16.17 0.34
N ASP A 195 -2.00 -17.37 0.62
CA ASP A 195 -3.41 -17.70 0.53
C ASP A 195 -4.13 -17.21 1.81
N LYS A 196 -5.11 -16.33 1.65
CA LYS A 196 -6.02 -15.95 2.72
C LYS A 196 -7.03 -17.08 2.96
N ARG A 197 -6.59 -18.14 3.65
CA ARG A 197 -7.49 -19.18 4.13
C ARG A 197 -8.43 -18.59 5.18
N HIS A 198 -9.74 -18.70 4.97
CA HIS A 198 -10.64 -18.74 6.12
C HIS A 198 -10.35 -20.07 6.83
N PRO A 199 -10.09 -20.09 8.15
CA PRO A 199 -10.41 -21.31 8.87
C PRO A 199 -11.89 -21.56 8.58
N ILE A 200 -12.19 -22.65 7.88
CA ILE A 200 -13.55 -23.17 7.80
C ILE A 200 -13.89 -23.56 9.25
N GLN A 201 -14.38 -22.60 10.03
CA GLN A 201 -15.19 -22.94 11.18
C GLN A 201 -16.48 -23.44 10.57
N TYR A 202 -16.58 -24.76 10.46
CA TYR A 202 -17.86 -25.42 10.33
C TYR A 202 -18.71 -24.93 11.51
N TYR A 203 -19.61 -23.98 11.27
CA TYR A 203 -20.79 -23.85 12.10
C TYR A 203 -21.61 -25.12 11.82
N MET A 204 -21.28 -26.17 12.53
CA MET A 204 -22.20 -27.25 12.83
C MET A 204 -22.40 -27.17 14.33
N ASP A 205 -23.53 -26.63 14.73
CA ASP A 205 -24.23 -27.10 15.91
C ASP A 205 -25.75 -26.96 15.66
N PRO A 206 -26.56 -27.84 16.27
CA PRO A 206 -27.88 -28.28 15.80
C PRO A 206 -29.02 -27.25 15.90
#